data_AF-A0A977L7K9-F1
#
_entry.id   AF-A0A977L7K9-F1
#
_cell.length_a   1.000
_cell.length_b   1.000
_cell.length_c   1.000
_cell.angle_alpha   90.00
_cell.angle_beta   90.00
_cell.angle_gamma   90.00
#
_symmetry.space_group_name_H-M   'P 1'
#
loop_
_entity.id
_entity.type
_entity.pdbx_description
1 polymer ?
#
loop_
_entity_poly.entity_id
_entity_poly.type
_entity_poly.pdbx_seq_one_letter_code
_entity_poly.pdbx_strand_id
1 'polypeptide(L)' 'MERIVIEVSPNVARAWRDMPANEKEQVGNELSVSIGQKYFKESKGEFLAFIDDLQKRMAARGLTQEKLDEILNDEA' A
#
# COMPACT_ATOMS: atom_id res chain seq x y z
N MET A 1 6.70 13.65 5.75
CA MET A 1 6.32 12.23 5.78
C MET A 1 6.28 11.80 7.23
N GLU A 2 5.22 11.10 7.61
CA GLU A 2 5.14 10.43 8.91
C GLU A 2 5.67 9.00 8.79
N ARG A 3 6.21 8.46 9.88
CA ARG A 3 6.76 7.10 9.93
C ARG A 3 6.02 6.30 10.99
N ILE A 4 5.52 5.14 10.58
CA ILE A 4 5.00 4.13 11.50
C ILE A 4 6.02 3.01 11.70
N VAL A 5 5.98 2.36 12.86
CA VAL A 5 6.77 1.17 13.19
C VAL A 5 5.78 0.07 13.56
N ILE A 6 5.89 -1.08 12.91
CA ILE A 6 5.00 -2.23 13.11
C ILE A 6 5.83 -3.36 13.69
N GLU A 7 5.40 -3.90 14.83
CA GLU A 7 5.96 -5.12 15.38
C GLU A 7 5.39 -6.33 14.63
N VAL A 8 6.28 -7.19 14.15
CA VAL A 8 5.93 -8.39 13.38
C VAL A 8 6.69 -9.59 13.91
N SER A 9 6.27 -10.79 13.51
CA SER A 9 6.98 -12.01 13.89
C SER A 9 8.41 -12.03 13.30
N PRO A 10 9.36 -12.73 13.95
CA PRO A 10 10.75 -12.79 13.48
C PRO A 10 10.92 -13.30 12.04
N ASN A 11 10.03 -14.19 11.60
CA ASN A 11 10.05 -14.74 10.24
C ASN A 11 9.64 -13.68 9.21
N VAL A 12 8.61 -12.89 9.51
CA VAL A 12 8.18 -11.77 8.64
C VAL A 12 9.25 -10.70 8.58
N ALA A 13 9.88 -10.34 9.71
CA ALA A 13 10.99 -9.39 9.75
C ALA A 13 12.22 -9.85 8.94
N ARG A 14 12.45 -11.18 8.86
CA ARG A 14 13.52 -11.75 8.05
C ARG A 14 13.16 -11.69 6.56
N ALA A 15 11.97 -12.16 6.20
CA ALA A 15 11.48 -12.09 4.82
C ALA A 15 11.50 -10.65 4.29
N TRP A 16 11.04 -9.68 5.09
CA TRP A 16 11.14 -8.27 4.76
C TRP A 16 12.59 -7.84 4.53
N ARG A 17 13.55 -8.21 5.38
CA ARG A 17 14.95 -7.81 5.18
C ARG A 17 15.53 -8.34 3.87
N ASP A 18 15.24 -9.59 3.54
CA ASP A 18 15.78 -10.28 2.37
C ASP A 18 15.08 -9.91 1.05
N MET A 19 13.91 -9.27 1.13
CA MET A 19 13.09 -8.88 -0.02
C MET A 19 13.77 -7.79 -0.89
N PRO A 20 13.69 -7.88 -2.24
CA PRO A 20 14.12 -6.84 -3.17
C PRO A 20 13.45 -5.48 -2.90
N ALA A 21 14.13 -4.38 -3.27
CA ALA A 21 13.63 -3.03 -3.00
C ALA A 21 12.29 -2.73 -3.69
N ASN A 22 12.11 -3.19 -4.93
CA ASN A 22 10.87 -3.04 -5.69
C ASN A 22 9.70 -3.82 -5.05
N GLU A 23 9.95 -5.00 -4.48
CA GLU A 23 8.93 -5.78 -3.79
C GLU A 23 8.57 -5.17 -2.43
N LYS A 24 9.56 -4.68 -1.66
CA LYS A 24 9.31 -3.94 -0.42
C LYS A 24 8.39 -2.74 -0.64
N GLU A 25 8.62 -2.03 -1.74
CA GLU A 25 7.80 -0.89 -2.12
C GLU A 25 6.36 -1.31 -2.43
N GLN A 26 6.19 -2.39 -3.20
CA GLN A 26 4.87 -2.93 -3.52
C GLN A 26 4.11 -3.32 -2.23
N VAL A 27 4.73 -4.08 -1.33
CA VAL A 27 4.12 -4.48 -0.06
C VAL A 27 3.81 -3.27 0.83
N GLY A 28 4.65 -2.22 0.78
CA GLY A 28 4.38 -0.96 1.49
C GLY A 28 3.14 -0.23 0.95
N ASN A 29 2.92 -0.26 -0.36
CA ASN A 29 1.72 0.31 -1.00
C ASN A 29 0.47 -0.50 -0.65
N GLU A 30 0.54 -1.84 -0.74
CA GLU A 30 -0.53 -2.75 -0.34
C GLU A 30 -0.96 -2.52 1.12
N LEU A 31 0.01 -2.42 2.04
CA LEU A 31 -0.26 -2.13 3.44
C LEU A 31 -0.93 -0.76 3.63
N SER A 32 -0.48 0.26 2.90
CA SER A 32 -1.05 1.60 2.96
C SER A 32 -2.50 1.61 2.46
N VAL A 33 -2.79 0.89 1.37
CA VAL A 33 -4.16 0.74 0.84
C VAL A 33 -5.04 0.01 1.83
N SER A 34 -4.58 -1.11 2.38
CA SER A 34 -5.34 -1.90 3.34
C SER A 34 -5.69 -1.10 4.59
N ILE A 35 -4.73 -0.35 5.15
CA ILE A 35 -4.98 0.54 6.29
C ILE A 35 -5.99 1.64 5.89
N GLY A 36 -5.81 2.25 4.71
CA GLY A 36 -6.70 3.30 4.24
C GLY A 36 -8.14 2.81 4.01
N GLN A 37 -8.32 1.67 3.35
CA GLN A 37 -9.64 1.05 3.14
C GLN A 37 -10.33 0.71 4.46
N LYS A 38 -9.57 0.28 5.47
CA LYS A 38 -10.12 -0.14 6.76
C LYS A 38 -10.51 1.05 7.66
N TYR A 39 -9.75 2.15 7.60
CA TYR A 39 -9.88 3.25 8.56
C TYR A 39 -10.35 4.58 7.98
N PHE A 40 -10.35 4.77 6.65
CA PHE A 40 -10.94 5.97 6.01
C PHE A 40 -12.42 5.80 5.61
N LYS A 41 -13.09 4.72 6.05
CA LYS A 41 -14.52 4.44 5.73
C LYS A 41 -15.50 5.52 6.20
N GLU A 42 -15.18 6.28 7.26
CA GLU A 42 -16.05 7.37 7.74
C GLU A 42 -15.95 8.64 6.88
N SER A 43 -14.95 8.73 6.00
CA SER A 43 -14.73 9.86 5.10
C SER A 43 -14.41 9.35 3.68
N LYS A 44 -15.46 9.06 2.91
CA LYS A 44 -15.35 8.68 1.48
C LYS A 44 -14.48 9.68 0.68
N GLY A 45 -14.46 10.95 1.08
CA GLY A 45 -13.62 11.97 0.48
C GLY A 45 -12.12 11.80 0.77
N GLU A 46 -11.75 11.46 2.02
CA GLU A 46 -10.35 11.18 2.39
C GLU A 46 -9.82 9.91 1.72
N PHE A 47 -10.67 8.88 1.62
CA PHE A 47 -10.31 7.66 0.91
C PHE A 47 -10.04 7.91 -0.58
N LEU A 48 -10.92 8.65 -1.26
CA LEU A 48 -10.73 9.01 -2.68
C LEU A 48 -9.49 9.88 -2.90
N ALA A 49 -9.23 10.85 -2.01
CA ALA A 49 -8.02 11.67 -2.08
C ALA A 49 -6.75 10.85 -1.86
N PHE A 50 -6.79 9.86 -0.97
CA PHE A 50 -5.70 8.91 -0.76
C PHE A 50 -5.43 8.04 -1.99
N ILE A 51 -6.48 7.52 -2.65
CA ILE A 51 -6.33 6.72 -3.88
C ILE A 51 -5.75 7.58 -5.02
N ASP A 52 -6.19 8.83 -5.17
CA ASP A 52 -5.65 9.75 -6.18
C ASP A 52 -4.16 10.09 -5.94
N ASP A 53 -3.76 10.32 -4.68
CA ASP A 53 -2.34 10.51 -4.33
C ASP A 53 -1.50 9.24 -4.56
N LEU A 54 -2.06 8.07 -4.24
CA LEU A 54 -1.42 6.79 -4.50
C LEU A 54 -1.21 6.55 -6.01
N GLN A 55 -2.24 6.79 -6.83
CA GLN A 55 -2.15 6.71 -8.30
C GLN A 55 -1.04 7.60 -8.86
N LYS A 56 -0.94 8.84 -8.38
CA LYS A 56 0.10 9.79 -8.81
C LYS A 56 1.51 9.30 -8.43
N ARG A 57 1.68 8.72 -7.24
CA ARG A 57 2.96 8.15 -6.79
C ARG A 57 3.34 6.89 -7.55
N MET A 58 2.37 6.06 -7.88
CA MET A 58 2.60 4.81 -8.61
C MET A 58 2.87 5.04 -10.10
N ALA A 59 2.21 6.01 -10.73
CA ALA A 59 2.48 6.44 -12.10
C ALA A 59 3.91 6.97 -12.28
N ALA A 60 4.46 7.65 -11.27
CA ALA A 60 5.84 8.11 -11.27
C ALA A 60 6.89 6.99 -11.17
N ARG A 61 6.48 5.75 -10.86
CA ARG A 61 7.38 4.61 -10.55
C ARG A 61 7.11 3.37 -11.40
N GLY A 62 6.28 3.47 -12.44
CA GLY A 62 6.09 2.41 -13.44
C GLY A 62 5.13 1.29 -13.03
N LEU A 63 4.36 1.48 -11.95
CA LEU A 63 3.26 0.58 -11.59
C LEU A 63 2.03 0.96 -12.43
N THR A 64 1.50 0.00 -13.19
CA THR A 64 0.37 0.17 -14.11
C THR A 64 -0.97 0.18 -13.39
N GLN A 65 -2.00 0.74 -14.04
CA GLN A 65 -3.39 0.72 -13.56
C GLN A 65 -3.85 -0.70 -13.17
N GLU A 66 -3.40 -1.73 -13.89
CA GLU A 66 -3.71 -3.15 -13.59
C GLU A 66 -3.26 -3.56 -12.20
N LYS A 67 -2.05 -3.20 -11.76
CA LYS A 67 -1.59 -3.54 -10.40
C LYS A 67 -2.37 -2.81 -9.32
N LEU A 68 -2.83 -1.59 -9.60
CA LEU A 68 -3.72 -0.89 -8.67
C LEU A 68 -5.07 -1.60 -8.59
N ASP A 69 -5.63 -1.97 -9.74
CA ASP A 69 -6.92 -2.64 -9.80
C ASP A 69 -6.87 -4.03 -9.14
N GLU A 70 -5.76 -4.76 -9.21
CA GLU A 70 -5.52 -5.99 -8.43
C GLU A 70 -5.59 -5.72 -6.93
N ILE A 71 -4.86 -4.70 -6.44
CA ILE A 71 -4.83 -4.33 -5.01
C ILE A 71 -6.22 -3.89 -4.53
N LEU A 72 -7.02 -3.24 -5.39
CA LEU A 72 -8.35 -2.75 -5.04
C LEU A 72 -9.46 -3.80 -5.17
N ASN A 73 -9.30 -4.81 -6.04
CA ASN A 73 -10.31 -5.84 -6.29
C ASN A 73 -10.15 -7.11 -5.46
N ASP A 74 -9.07 -7.28 -4.70
CA ASP A 74 -8.85 -8.44 -3.81
C ASP A 74 -9.84 -8.53 -2.61
N GLU A 75 -10.85 -7.64 -2.54
CA GLU A 75 -11.96 -7.68 -1.57
C GLU A 75 -13.32 -8.17 -2.17
N ALA A 76 -13.35 -8.80 -3.35
CA ALA A 76 -14.60 -9.31 -3.98
C ALA A 76 -14.92 -10.80 -3.67
#